data_AF-A0CIY0-F1
#
_entry.id   AF-A0CIY0-F1
#
_cell.length_a   1.000
_cell.length_b   1.000
_cell.length_c   1.000
_cell.angle_alpha   90.00
_cell.angle_beta   90.00
_cell.angle_gamma   90.00
#
_symmetry.space_group_name_H-M   'P 1'
#
loop_
_entity.id
_entity.type
_entity.pdbx_description
1 polymer ?
#
loop_
_entity_poly.entity_id
_entity_poly.type
_entity_poly.pdbx_seq_one_letter_code
_entity_poly.pdbx_strand_id
1 'polypeptide(L)'
;MPHYPEEIEYSDKYFDDYYEYRHVILPKHIFKKITKGKLLNEMEWRAIGVQQSRGWVHYETHRPEPHILLFRRPKNTDPNTGLPPPGFSAPY
;
A
#
# COMPACT_ATOMS: atom_id res chain seq x y z
N MET A 1 14.05 8.66 16.71
CA MET A 1 12.64 9.10 16.58
C MET A 1 12.11 8.54 15.28
N PRO A 2 10.83 8.16 15.18
CA PRO A 2 10.25 7.68 13.91
C PRO A 2 10.40 8.76 12.84
N HIS A 3 10.77 8.36 11.62
CA HIS A 3 10.92 9.28 10.50
C HIS A 3 9.54 9.61 9.95
N TYR A 4 9.13 10.89 10.03
CA TYR A 4 7.90 11.37 9.40
C TYR A 4 8.27 12.32 8.28
N PRO A 5 7.98 11.98 7.01
CA PRO A 5 8.22 12.90 5.90
C PRO A 5 7.23 14.07 5.93
N GLU A 6 7.58 15.15 5.24
CA GLU A 6 6.69 16.31 5.08
C GLU A 6 5.49 15.97 4.16
N GLU A 7 5.77 15.20 3.11
CA GLU A 7 4.80 14.72 2.12
C GLU A 7 4.72 13.19 2.11
N ILE A 8 3.73 12.63 1.41
CA ILE A 8 3.60 11.17 1.26
C ILE A 8 4.78 10.64 0.44
N GLU A 9 5.59 9.77 1.03
CA GLU A 9 6.70 9.12 0.35
C GLU A 9 6.33 7.71 -0.12
N TYR A 10 6.81 7.34 -1.30
CA TYR A 10 6.59 6.04 -1.92
C TYR A 10 7.92 5.35 -2.09
N SER A 11 8.03 4.10 -1.61
CA SER A 11 9.23 3.32 -1.86
C SER A 11 9.35 2.89 -3.33
N ASP A 12 10.56 2.49 -3.70
CA ASP A 12 10.75 1.65 -4.88
C ASP A 12 9.93 0.37 -4.75
N LYS A 13 9.55 -0.19 -5.91
CA LYS A 13 8.85 -1.47 -5.96
C LYS A 13 9.83 -2.59 -5.75
N TYR A 14 9.43 -3.58 -4.96
CA TYR A 14 10.15 -4.83 -4.79
C TYR A 14 9.19 -5.99 -5.09
N PHE A 15 9.75 -7.17 -5.38
CA PHE A 15 9.00 -8.25 -6.01
C PHE A 15 9.39 -9.59 -5.42
N ASP A 16 8.43 -10.49 -5.35
CA ASP A 16 8.69 -11.93 -5.28
C ASP A 16 8.18 -12.61 -6.56
N ASP A 17 7.94 -13.92 -6.48
CA ASP A 17 7.46 -14.73 -7.60
C ASP A 17 6.02 -14.38 -8.01
N TYR A 18 5.19 -13.87 -7.09
CA TYR A 18 3.74 -13.73 -7.27
C TYR A 18 3.23 -12.28 -7.18
N TYR A 19 3.91 -11.42 -6.42
CA TYR A 19 3.45 -10.09 -6.06
C TYR A 19 4.49 -9.01 -6.33
N GLU A 20 3.97 -7.82 -6.61
CA GLU A 20 4.69 -6.56 -6.51
C GLU A 20 4.34 -5.91 -5.18
N TYR A 21 5.34 -5.34 -4.52
CA TYR A 21 5.22 -4.71 -3.22
C TYR A 21 5.75 -3.29 -3.26
N ARG A 22 5.22 -2.46 -2.36
CA ARG A 22 5.69 -1.10 -2.10
C ARG A 22 5.23 -0.72 -0.71
N HIS A 23 6.00 0.09 -0.01
CA HIS A 23 5.51 0.76 1.19
C HIS A 23 5.31 2.25 0.95
N VAL A 24 4.35 2.83 1.67
CA VAL A 24 4.03 4.25 1.64
C VAL A 24 4.19 4.81 3.04
N ILE A 25 4.97 5.87 3.19
CA ILE A 25 5.23 6.51 4.48
C ILE A 25 4.35 7.75 4.59
N LEU A 26 3.48 7.76 5.59
CA LEU A 26 2.55 8.87 5.81
C LEU A 26 3.21 9.98 6.65
N PRO A 27 3.01 11.26 6.28
CA PRO A 27 3.25 12.39 7.16
C PRO A 27 2.48 12.28 8.47
N LYS A 28 3.06 12.80 9.54
CA LYS A 28 2.48 12.75 10.89
C LYS A 28 1.05 13.30 10.96
N HIS A 29 0.75 14.35 10.20
CA HIS A 29 -0.54 15.01 10.21
C HIS A 29 -1.63 14.18 9.49
N ILE A 30 -1.27 13.34 8.52
CA ILE A 30 -2.18 12.40 7.84
C ILE A 30 -2.39 11.17 8.72
N PHE A 31 -1.31 10.60 9.26
CA PHE A 31 -1.38 9.42 10.13
C PHE A 31 -2.25 9.65 11.38
N LYS A 32 -2.32 10.87 11.91
CA LYS A 32 -3.21 11.20 13.03
C LYS A 32 -4.71 11.11 12.70
N LYS A 33 -5.09 11.17 11.41
CA LYS A 33 -6.48 11.16 10.95
C LYS A 33 -7.02 9.76 10.66
N ILE A 34 -6.15 8.75 10.57
CA ILE A 34 -6.57 7.38 10.24
C ILE A 34 -6.95 6.59 11.48
N THR A 35 -7.90 5.66 11.33
CA THR A 35 -8.23 4.68 12.36
C THR A 35 -7.09 3.67 12.49
N LYS A 36 -6.41 3.68 13.64
CA LYS A 36 -5.27 2.79 13.91
C LYS A 36 -5.73 1.34 14.05
N GLY A 37 -4.87 0.40 13.64
CA GLY A 37 -5.11 -1.04 13.83
C GLY A 37 -6.06 -1.68 12.82
N LYS A 38 -6.37 -0.99 11.72
CA LYS A 38 -7.21 -1.51 10.63
C LYS A 38 -6.48 -1.40 9.29
N LEU A 39 -6.63 -2.41 8.44
CA LEU A 39 -6.29 -2.30 7.02
C LEU A 39 -7.24 -1.34 6.31
N LEU A 40 -6.72 -0.61 5.33
CA LEU A 40 -7.46 0.38 4.56
C LEU A 40 -7.83 -0.21 3.21
N ASN A 41 -9.10 -0.15 2.85
CA ASN A 41 -9.53 -0.48 1.48
C ASN A 41 -9.10 0.63 0.49
N GLU A 42 -9.28 0.38 -0.81
CA GLU A 42 -8.88 1.33 -1.86
C GLU A 42 -9.47 2.72 -1.71
N MET A 43 -10.75 2.83 -1.35
CA MET A 43 -11.38 4.13 -1.13
C MET A 43 -10.79 4.84 0.09
N GLU A 44 -10.55 4.11 1.18
CA GLU A 44 -10.02 4.66 2.42
C GLU A 44 -8.59 5.21 2.26
N TRP A 45 -7.68 4.45 1.63
CA TRP A 45 -6.30 4.95 1.45
C TRP A 45 -6.21 6.05 0.38
N ARG A 46 -7.07 6.05 -0.64
CA ARG A 46 -7.14 7.17 -1.60
C ARG A 46 -7.66 8.45 -0.94
N ALA A 47 -8.65 8.33 -0.05
CA ALA A 47 -9.22 9.48 0.66
C ALA A 47 -8.22 10.23 1.55
N ILE A 48 -7.17 9.55 2.02
CA ILE A 48 -6.08 10.18 2.81
C ILE A 48 -4.95 10.74 1.95
N GLY A 49 -5.08 10.70 0.63
CA GLY A 49 -4.13 11.29 -0.32
C GLY A 49 -3.09 10.32 -0.89
N VAL A 50 -3.13 9.02 -0.57
CA VAL A 50 -2.23 8.04 -1.21
C VAL A 50 -2.65 7.87 -2.67
N GLN A 51 -1.70 8.04 -3.58
CA GLN A 51 -1.89 7.99 -5.02
C GLN A 51 -0.98 6.93 -5.65
N GLN A 52 -1.59 5.92 -6.25
CA GLN A 52 -0.91 4.89 -7.01
C GLN A 52 -1.87 4.29 -8.04
N SER A 53 -1.33 3.48 -8.96
CA SER A 53 -2.10 2.74 -9.96
C SER A 53 -3.15 1.82 -9.31
N ARG A 54 -4.02 1.21 -10.10
CA ARG A 54 -5.03 0.28 -9.57
C ARG A 54 -4.41 -1.08 -9.20
N GLY A 55 -5.14 -1.81 -8.35
CA GLY A 55 -4.83 -3.17 -7.92
C GLY A 55 -3.98 -3.29 -6.66
N TRP A 56 -3.51 -2.18 -6.07
CA TRP A 56 -2.77 -2.19 -4.81
C TRP A 56 -3.68 -2.43 -3.61
N VAL A 57 -3.30 -3.39 -2.77
CA VAL A 57 -4.01 -3.77 -1.54
C VAL A 57 -3.12 -3.50 -0.33
N HIS A 58 -3.62 -2.73 0.64
CA HIS A 58 -3.00 -2.60 1.96
C HIS A 58 -3.20 -3.91 2.71
N TYR A 59 -2.15 -4.74 2.77
CA TYR A 59 -2.30 -6.14 3.17
C TYR A 59 -1.88 -6.42 4.62
N GLU A 60 -1.03 -5.57 5.20
CA GLU A 60 -0.51 -5.78 6.54
C GLU A 60 -0.19 -4.46 7.24
N THR A 61 -0.41 -4.42 8.54
CA THR A 61 -0.04 -3.29 9.40
C THR A 61 1.35 -3.50 9.97
N HIS A 62 2.29 -2.61 9.64
CA HIS A 62 3.62 -2.63 10.20
C HIS A 62 3.61 -2.12 11.65
N ARG A 63 3.57 -3.04 12.64
CA ARG A 63 3.41 -2.69 14.06
C ARG A 63 4.49 -1.76 14.64
N PRO A 64 5.79 -1.91 14.31
CA PRO A 64 6.83 -1.02 14.84
C PRO A 64 6.64 0.44 14.39
N GLU A 65 6.27 0.64 13.12
CA GLU A 65 6.07 1.96 12.53
C GLU A 65 4.74 2.02 11.76
N PRO A 66 3.59 2.21 12.46
CA PRO A 66 2.26 2.09 11.85
C PRO A 66 1.89 3.17 10.82
N HIS A 67 2.76 4.18 10.66
CA HIS A 67 2.65 5.21 9.64
C HIS A 67 3.24 4.75 8.29
N ILE A 68 3.89 3.59 8.26
CA ILE A 68 4.30 2.88 7.06
C ILE A 68 3.17 1.92 6.66
N LEU A 69 2.53 2.19 5.52
CA LEU A 69 1.50 1.35 4.94
C LEU A 69 2.14 0.36 3.96
N LEU A 70 1.85 -0.94 4.13
CA LEU A 70 2.39 -2.00 3.26
C LEU A 70 1.38 -2.37 2.18
N PHE A 71 1.77 -2.18 0.92
CA PHE A 71 0.94 -2.51 -0.23
C PHE A 71 1.50 -3.69 -1.01
N ARG A 72 0.60 -4.53 -1.53
CA ARG A 72 0.92 -5.56 -2.52
C ARG A 72 -0.11 -5.59 -3.64
N ARG A 73 0.29 -6.05 -4.82
CA ARG A 73 -0.62 -6.41 -5.92
C ARG A 73 -0.05 -7.59 -6.70
N PRO A 74 -0.87 -8.41 -7.36
CA PRO A 74 -0.36 -9.48 -8.22
C PRO A 74 0.61 -8.96 -9.28
N LYS A 75 1.66 -9.73 -9.57
CA LYS A 75 2.62 -9.39 -10.62
C LYS A 75 1.92 -9.28 -11.97
N ASN A 76 2.32 -8.30 -12.79
CA ASN A 76 1.69 -8.01 -14.08
C ASN A 76 0.22 -7.56 -14.00
N THR A 77 -0.22 -7.01 -12.86
CA THR A 77 -1.53 -6.37 -12.73
C THR A 77 -1.64 -5.18 -13.68
N ASP A 78 -2.73 -5.13 -14.46
CA ASP A 78 -3.02 -4.00 -15.32
C ASP A 78 -3.22 -2.73 -14.47
N PRO A 79 -2.41 -1.67 -14.67
CA PRO A 79 -2.45 -0.47 -13.85
C PRO A 79 -3.74 0.34 -14.00
N ASN A 80 -4.50 0.16 -15.08
CA ASN A 80 -5.72 0.89 -15.40
C ASN A 80 -6.99 0.17 -14.92
N THR A 81 -7.01 -1.16 -14.98
CA THR A 81 -8.17 -1.96 -14.54
C THR A 81 -8.00 -2.48 -13.10
N GLY A 82 -6.76 -2.65 -12.64
CA GLY A 82 -6.44 -3.28 -11.36
C GLY A 82 -6.62 -4.80 -11.37
N LEU A 83 -6.88 -5.39 -12.54
CA LEU A 83 -7.09 -6.82 -12.68
C LEU A 83 -5.75 -7.57 -12.74
N PRO A 84 -5.62 -8.71 -12.03
CA PRO A 84 -4.46 -9.57 -12.17
C PRO A 84 -4.41 -10.21 -13.56
N PRO A 85 -3.24 -10.76 -13.97
CA PRO A 85 -3.15 -11.50 -15.21
C PRO A 85 -4.09 -12.72 -15.20
N PRO A 86 -4.63 -13.14 -16.37
CA PRO A 86 -5.47 -14.33 -16.45
C PRO A 86 -4.76 -15.56 -15.87
N GLY A 87 -5.47 -16.32 -15.03
CA GLY A 87 -4.92 -17.51 -14.38
C GLY A 87 -4.05 -17.23 -13.16
N PHE A 88 -3.96 -15.99 -12.68
CA PHE A 88 -3.32 -15.71 -11.39
C PHE A 88 -4.02 -16.47 -10.26
N SER A 89 -3.23 -17.26 -9.53
CA SER A 89 -3.65 -17.93 -8.31
C SER A 89 -2.66 -17.54 -7.21
N ALA A 90 -3.17 -16.94 -6.14
CA ALA A 90 -2.37 -16.69 -4.96
C ALA A 90 -1.95 -18.04 -4.35
N PRO A 91 -0.69 -18.20 -3.93
CA PRO A 91 -0.21 -19.47 -3.38
C PRO A 91 -0.81 -19.82 -1.99
N TYR A 92 -1.70 -18.99 -1.46
CA TYR A 92 -2.32 -19.11 -0.13
C TYR A 92 -3.75 -18.57 -0.13
#